data_AF-A0A940HUF8-F1
#
_entry.id   AF-A0A940HUF8-F1
#
_cell.length_a   1.000
_cell.length_b   1.000
_cell.length_c   1.000
_cell.angle_alpha   90.00
_cell.angle_beta   90.00
_cell.angle_gamma   90.00
#
_symmetry.space_group_name_H-M   'P 1'
#
loop_
_entity.id
_entity.type
_entity.pdbx_description
1 polymer ?
#
loop_
_entity_poly.entity_id
_entity_poly.type
_entity_poly.pdbx_seq_one_letter_code
_entity_poly.pdbx_strand_id
1 'polypeptide(L)'
;MNQQLIKLAETTLLILEKRSLHSIKIDEVYNKTNINKKNLQNKVNNKRDLLRNINNYFDFKLGNIADLIDKSTRKDMIFEIIMMRFDILQIHRKPIIKIFEFFKKKPQELVFLLPSLIESMILMAGLAKIPIVGIKGNLKVKGLLVIYFSSFLVWAKDNSESLEKTMTSLDNHLDRAGKLLSIIKI
;
A
#
# COMPACT_ATOMS: atom_id res chain seq x y z
N MET A 1 -9.57 1.64 -11.70
CA MET A 1 -10.39 2.21 -10.58
C MET A 1 -11.37 3.22 -11.16
N ASN A 2 -12.59 3.38 -10.61
CA ASN A 2 -13.57 4.38 -11.12
C ASN A 2 -13.10 5.81 -10.77
N GLN A 3 -13.29 6.77 -11.69
CA GLN A 3 -12.90 8.19 -11.53
C GLN A 3 -13.43 8.84 -10.24
N GLN A 4 -14.65 8.53 -9.80
CA GLN A 4 -15.20 9.05 -8.55
C GLN A 4 -14.43 8.54 -7.33
N LEU A 5 -13.98 7.28 -7.33
CA LEU A 5 -13.19 6.71 -6.24
C LEU A 5 -11.78 7.33 -6.20
N ILE A 6 -11.18 7.59 -7.37
CA ILE A 6 -9.90 8.29 -7.52
C ILE A 6 -9.99 9.68 -6.88
N LYS A 7 -10.96 10.49 -7.31
CA LYS A 7 -11.19 11.84 -6.78
C LYS A 7 -11.44 11.84 -5.27
N LEU A 8 -12.16 10.83 -4.76
CA LEU A 8 -12.43 10.68 -3.33
C LEU A 8 -11.16 10.35 -2.53
N ALA A 9 -10.27 9.50 -3.05
CA ALA A 9 -8.99 9.19 -2.43
C ALA A 9 -8.09 10.43 -2.36
N GLU A 10 -7.92 11.13 -3.49
CA GLU A 10 -7.13 12.36 -3.58
C GLU A 10 -7.64 13.43 -2.63
N THR A 11 -8.96 13.63 -2.59
CA THR A 11 -9.58 14.60 -1.66
C THR A 11 -9.37 14.21 -0.20
N THR A 12 -9.44 12.91 0.12
CA THR A 12 -9.17 12.43 1.48
C THR A 12 -7.70 12.68 1.87
N LEU A 13 -6.75 12.42 0.97
CA LEU A 13 -5.33 12.70 1.17
C LEU A 13 -5.09 14.21 1.37
N LEU A 14 -5.70 15.07 0.55
CA LEU A 14 -5.62 16.54 0.69
C LEU A 14 -6.19 17.05 2.02
N ILE A 15 -7.25 16.42 2.53
CA ILE A 15 -7.78 16.75 3.87
C ILE A 15 -6.79 16.32 4.95
N LEU A 16 -6.21 15.13 4.82
CA LEU A 16 -5.22 14.57 5.75
C LEU A 16 -3.93 15.39 5.78
N GLU A 17 -3.57 16.11 4.71
CA GLU A 17 -2.44 17.05 4.74
C GLU A 17 -2.58 18.06 5.88
N LYS A 18 -3.80 18.57 6.08
CA LYS A 18 -4.09 19.66 7.03
C LYS A 18 -4.57 19.15 8.39
N ARG A 19 -5.29 18.03 8.43
CA ARG A 19 -6.01 17.56 9.64
C ARG A 19 -5.69 16.12 10.02
N SER A 20 -6.08 15.72 11.23
CA SER A 20 -5.92 14.35 11.73
C SER A 20 -7.04 13.45 11.24
N LEU A 21 -6.77 12.15 11.08
CA LEU A 21 -7.75 11.16 10.65
C LEU A 21 -8.99 11.10 11.56
N HIS A 22 -8.85 11.31 12.87
CA HIS A 22 -9.98 11.35 13.81
C HIS A 22 -10.99 12.44 13.48
N SER A 23 -10.52 13.60 13.04
CA SER A 23 -11.37 14.77 12.76
C SER A 23 -12.16 14.68 11.46
N ILE A 24 -11.78 13.77 10.55
CA ILE A 24 -12.44 13.65 9.24
C ILE A 24 -13.83 13.05 9.39
N LYS A 25 -14.83 13.77 8.85
CA LYS A 25 -16.20 13.27 8.63
C LYS A 25 -16.35 12.87 7.17
N ILE A 26 -17.01 11.74 6.91
CA ILE A 26 -17.16 11.24 5.54
C ILE A 26 -17.96 12.20 4.65
N ASP A 27 -19.02 12.82 5.19
CA ASP A 27 -19.87 13.74 4.44
C ASP A 27 -19.08 14.97 3.98
N GLU A 28 -18.09 15.39 4.77
CA GLU A 28 -17.19 16.48 4.36
C GLU A 28 -16.39 16.12 3.09
N VAL A 29 -15.90 14.89 3.00
CA VAL A 29 -15.15 14.41 1.83
C VAL A 29 -16.06 14.42 0.60
N TYR A 30 -17.27 13.87 0.72
CA TYR A 30 -18.24 13.89 -0.38
C TYR A 30 -18.60 15.32 -0.83
N ASN A 31 -18.89 16.22 0.12
CA ASN A 31 -19.22 17.62 -0.17
C ASN A 31 -18.08 18.32 -0.92
N LYS A 32 -16.82 18.09 -0.54
CA LYS A 32 -15.65 18.66 -1.25
C LYS A 32 -15.46 18.11 -2.66
N THR A 33 -15.87 16.88 -2.92
CA THR A 33 -15.77 16.27 -4.26
C THR A 33 -16.92 16.62 -5.21
N ASN A 34 -18.02 17.17 -4.69
CA ASN A 34 -19.31 17.30 -5.38
C ASN A 34 -19.84 15.96 -5.93
N ILE A 35 -19.51 14.84 -5.27
CA ILE A 35 -19.99 13.50 -5.63
C ILE A 35 -21.24 13.19 -4.80
N ASN A 36 -22.30 12.74 -5.45
CA ASN A 36 -23.47 12.23 -4.74
C ASN A 36 -23.10 10.94 -3.99
N LYS A 37 -23.20 10.96 -2.65
CA LYS A 37 -22.91 9.83 -1.76
C LYS A 37 -23.62 8.54 -2.17
N LYS A 38 -24.84 8.64 -2.71
CA LYS A 38 -25.62 7.48 -3.17
C LYS A 38 -24.91 6.69 -4.29
N ASN A 39 -24.09 7.35 -5.10
CA ASN A 39 -23.35 6.71 -6.19
C ASN A 39 -22.27 5.75 -5.69
N LEU A 40 -21.72 6.03 -4.51
CA LEU A 40 -20.61 5.27 -3.93
C LEU A 40 -20.96 4.59 -2.61
N GLN A 41 -22.22 4.64 -2.17
CA GLN A 41 -22.61 4.09 -0.87
C GLN A 41 -22.23 2.61 -0.73
N ASN A 42 -22.39 1.79 -1.76
CA ASN A 42 -22.02 0.37 -1.67
C ASN A 42 -20.50 0.11 -1.60
N LYS A 43 -19.67 1.15 -1.76
CA LYS A 43 -18.20 1.06 -1.80
C LYS A 43 -17.52 1.87 -0.69
N VAL A 44 -18.04 3.05 -0.35
CA VAL A 44 -17.47 3.95 0.67
C VAL A 44 -18.58 4.58 1.51
N ASN A 45 -18.82 4.01 2.69
CA ASN A 45 -19.85 4.47 3.62
C ASN A 45 -19.32 4.98 4.94
N ASN A 46 -18.09 4.63 5.29
CA ASN A 46 -17.49 5.02 6.56
C ASN A 46 -16.00 5.38 6.40
N LYS A 47 -15.38 5.80 7.50
CA LYS A 47 -13.96 6.18 7.55
C LYS A 47 -13.02 5.03 7.21
N ARG A 48 -13.36 3.78 7.55
CA ARG A 48 -12.56 2.60 7.21
C ARG A 48 -12.56 2.38 5.70
N ASP A 49 -13.68 2.61 5.04
CA ASP A 49 -13.76 2.51 3.59
C ASP A 49 -12.96 3.62 2.89
N LEU A 50 -12.89 4.83 3.46
CA LEU A 50 -12.00 5.87 2.93
C LEU A 50 -10.53 5.43 2.95
N LEU A 51 -10.09 4.78 4.04
CA LEU A 51 -8.73 4.26 4.17
C LEU A 51 -8.47 3.10 3.19
N ARG A 52 -9.43 2.19 3.03
CA ARG A 52 -9.37 1.14 1.99
C ARG A 52 -9.29 1.75 0.60
N ASN A 53 -10.07 2.80 0.33
CA ASN A 53 -10.07 3.50 -0.95
C ASN A 53 -8.72 4.17 -1.25
N ILE A 54 -8.05 4.72 -0.23
CA ILE A 54 -6.68 5.25 -0.36
C ILE A 54 -5.69 4.14 -0.73
N ASN A 55 -5.74 2.98 -0.05
CA ASN A 55 -4.86 1.85 -0.39
C ASN A 55 -5.06 1.40 -1.85
N ASN A 56 -6.32 1.23 -2.26
CA ASN A 56 -6.70 0.87 -3.62
C ASN A 56 -6.29 1.94 -4.66
N TYR A 57 -6.31 3.23 -4.29
CA TYR A 57 -5.85 4.32 -5.15
C TYR A 57 -4.37 4.19 -5.46
N PHE A 58 -3.54 3.92 -4.46
CA PHE A 58 -2.12 3.71 -4.71
C PHE A 58 -1.88 2.42 -5.51
N ASP A 59 -2.66 1.36 -5.30
CA ASP A 59 -2.52 0.11 -6.08
C ASP A 59 -2.86 0.36 -7.55
N PHE A 60 -3.89 1.17 -7.80
CA PHE A 60 -4.24 1.64 -9.13
C PHE A 60 -3.13 2.50 -9.75
N LYS A 61 -2.54 3.43 -9.00
CA LYS A 61 -1.42 4.25 -9.48
C LYS A 61 -0.21 3.39 -9.84
N LEU A 62 0.13 2.41 -9.00
CA LEU A 62 1.21 1.47 -9.23
C LEU A 62 0.96 0.65 -10.50
N GLY A 63 -0.24 0.08 -10.65
CA GLY A 63 -0.59 -0.70 -11.85
C GLY A 63 -0.49 0.10 -13.16
N ASN A 64 -0.73 1.41 -13.13
CA ASN A 64 -0.61 2.26 -14.33
C ASN A 64 0.84 2.58 -14.73
N ILE A 65 1.80 2.41 -13.82
CA ILE A 65 3.23 2.71 -14.08
C ILE A 65 4.10 1.46 -14.08
N ALA A 66 3.57 0.30 -13.68
CA ALA A 66 4.34 -0.93 -13.52
C ALA A 66 4.83 -1.56 -14.82
N ASP A 67 4.26 -1.20 -15.98
CA ASP A 67 4.75 -1.67 -17.29
C ASP A 67 6.14 -1.11 -17.65
N LEU A 68 6.65 -0.16 -16.85
CA LEU A 68 7.97 0.46 -17.04
C LEU A 68 9.13 -0.38 -16.51
N ILE A 69 8.87 -1.45 -15.76
CA ILE A 69 9.95 -2.25 -15.14
C ILE A 69 10.64 -3.15 -16.16
N ASP A 70 11.96 -3.29 -16.03
CA ASP A 70 12.74 -4.18 -16.88
C ASP A 70 12.46 -5.65 -16.54
N LYS A 71 12.55 -6.51 -17.57
CA LYS A 71 12.47 -7.96 -17.36
C LYS A 71 13.78 -8.45 -16.72
N SER A 72 13.75 -8.73 -15.42
CA SER A 72 14.87 -9.30 -14.67
C SER A 72 14.45 -10.55 -13.87
N THR A 73 15.21 -10.91 -12.85
CA THR A 73 14.83 -11.94 -11.89
C THR A 73 13.58 -11.52 -11.12
N ARG A 74 12.80 -12.49 -10.63
CA ARG A 74 11.60 -12.20 -9.82
C ARG A 74 11.92 -11.40 -8.55
N LYS A 75 13.13 -11.56 -7.98
CA LYS A 75 13.60 -10.79 -6.81
C LYS A 75 13.75 -9.32 -7.17
N ASP A 76 14.43 -9.03 -8.28
CA ASP A 76 14.68 -7.66 -8.70
C ASP A 76 13.36 -6.98 -9.10
N MET A 77 12.49 -7.71 -9.81
CA MET A 77 11.17 -7.18 -10.19
C MET A 77 10.28 -6.86 -8.99
N ILE A 78 10.22 -7.73 -7.96
CA ILE A 78 9.40 -7.42 -6.76
C ILE A 78 10.01 -6.32 -5.90
N PHE A 79 11.34 -6.25 -5.86
CA PHE A 79 12.06 -5.14 -5.23
C PHE A 79 11.67 -3.81 -5.89
N GLU A 80 11.78 -3.73 -7.21
CA GLU A 80 11.44 -2.53 -7.99
C GLU A 80 9.97 -2.14 -7.79
N ILE A 81 9.04 -3.09 -7.90
CA ILE A 81 7.60 -2.83 -7.68
C ILE A 81 7.30 -2.29 -6.27
N ILE A 82 7.97 -2.81 -5.23
CA ILE A 82 7.78 -2.30 -3.86
C ILE A 82 8.43 -0.92 -3.70
N MET A 83 9.58 -0.66 -4.33
CA MET A 83 10.20 0.68 -4.33
C MET A 83 9.31 1.71 -5.04
N MET A 84 8.79 1.39 -6.22
CA MET A 84 7.81 2.22 -6.95
C MET A 84 6.56 2.49 -6.10
N ARG A 85 6.12 1.51 -5.30
CA ARG A 85 5.05 1.72 -4.33
C ARG A 85 5.46 2.75 -3.27
N PHE A 86 6.65 2.66 -2.70
CA PHE A 86 7.12 3.67 -1.75
C PHE A 86 7.28 5.05 -2.38
N ASP A 87 7.69 5.15 -3.64
CA ASP A 87 7.75 6.43 -4.37
C ASP A 87 6.36 7.06 -4.54
N ILE A 88 5.34 6.26 -4.86
CA ILE A 88 3.95 6.72 -4.89
C ILE A 88 3.51 7.22 -3.51
N LEU A 89 3.85 6.49 -2.44
CA LEU A 89 3.53 6.95 -1.07
C LEU A 89 4.29 8.22 -0.70
N GLN A 90 5.50 8.40 -1.21
CA GLN A 90 6.36 9.56 -0.93
C GLN A 90 5.72 10.87 -1.42
N ILE A 91 5.03 10.85 -2.57
CA ILE A 91 4.25 11.99 -3.08
C ILE A 91 3.21 12.47 -2.06
N HIS A 92 2.69 11.56 -1.24
CA HIS A 92 1.68 11.83 -0.20
C HIS A 92 2.20 11.51 1.22
N ARG A 93 3.50 11.67 1.47
CA ARG A 93 4.16 11.20 2.70
C ARG A 93 3.44 11.64 3.97
N LYS A 94 3.13 12.92 4.10
CA LYS A 94 2.55 13.48 5.33
C LYS A 94 1.18 12.86 5.70
N PRO A 95 0.20 12.74 4.78
CA PRO A 95 -1.03 11.97 5.00
C PRO A 95 -0.78 10.52 5.42
N ILE A 96 0.19 9.85 4.80
CA ILE A 96 0.50 8.44 5.08
C ILE A 96 1.11 8.27 6.46
N ILE A 97 2.04 9.13 6.86
CA ILE A 97 2.58 9.16 8.22
C ILE A 97 1.47 9.42 9.25
N LYS A 98 0.51 10.32 8.97
CA LYS A 98 -0.64 10.54 9.86
C LYS A 98 -1.54 9.31 10.00
N ILE A 99 -1.79 8.58 8.91
CA ILE A 99 -2.53 7.32 8.93
C ILE A 99 -1.74 6.26 9.72
N PHE A 100 -0.43 6.16 9.51
CA PHE A 100 0.42 5.24 10.24
C PHE A 100 0.43 5.53 11.75
N GLU A 101 0.59 6.79 12.16
CA GLU A 101 0.56 7.17 13.58
C GLU A 101 -0.80 6.90 14.24
N PHE A 102 -1.90 6.92 13.48
CA PHE A 102 -3.20 6.44 13.96
C PHE A 102 -3.16 4.94 14.27
N PHE A 103 -2.67 4.10 13.35
CA PHE A 103 -2.59 2.66 13.54
C PHE A 103 -1.58 2.27 14.61
N LYS A 104 -0.46 2.98 14.74
CA LYS A 104 0.53 2.77 15.80
C LYS A 104 -0.08 2.96 17.20
N LYS A 105 -0.98 3.94 17.35
CA LYS A 105 -1.73 4.17 18.61
C LYS A 105 -2.90 3.20 18.81
N LYS A 106 -3.44 2.63 17.73
CA LYS A 106 -4.57 1.70 17.75
C LYS A 106 -4.32 0.50 16.83
N PRO A 107 -3.40 -0.42 17.17
CA PRO A 107 -3.00 -1.50 16.28
C PRO A 107 -4.15 -2.43 15.87
N GLN A 108 -5.14 -2.61 16.76
CA GLN A 108 -6.35 -3.40 16.48
C GLN A 108 -7.19 -2.81 15.32
N GLU A 109 -7.11 -1.50 15.08
CA GLU A 109 -7.80 -0.89 13.94
C GLU A 109 -7.14 -1.28 12.61
N LEU A 110 -5.91 -1.79 12.58
CA LEU A 110 -5.30 -2.24 11.32
C LEU A 110 -5.99 -3.48 10.75
N VAL A 111 -6.67 -4.27 11.59
CA VAL A 111 -7.28 -5.56 11.21
C VAL A 111 -8.27 -5.41 10.04
N PHE A 112 -9.06 -4.33 9.99
CA PHE A 112 -10.00 -4.13 8.87
C PHE A 112 -9.32 -3.88 7.53
N LEU A 113 -8.08 -3.38 7.55
CA LEU A 113 -7.31 -3.01 6.36
C LEU A 113 -6.47 -4.18 5.84
N LEU A 114 -6.14 -5.16 6.70
CA LEU A 114 -5.35 -6.33 6.33
C LEU A 114 -5.81 -7.05 5.06
N PRO A 115 -7.12 -7.31 4.84
CA PRO A 115 -7.57 -7.93 3.59
C PRO A 115 -7.18 -7.12 2.35
N SER A 116 -7.30 -5.79 2.40
CA SER A 116 -6.92 -4.92 1.29
C SER A 116 -5.41 -4.90 1.06
N LEU A 117 -4.60 -4.97 2.13
CA LEU A 117 -3.14 -5.06 2.00
C LEU A 117 -2.68 -6.40 1.44
N ILE A 118 -3.40 -7.49 1.76
CA ILE A 118 -3.17 -8.81 1.16
C ILE A 118 -3.44 -8.75 -0.35
N GLU A 119 -4.53 -8.11 -0.79
CA GLU A 119 -4.79 -7.86 -2.22
C GLU A 119 -3.66 -7.05 -2.86
N SER A 120 -3.13 -6.03 -2.18
CA SER A 120 -1.96 -5.28 -2.66
C SER A 120 -0.73 -6.18 -2.85
N MET A 121 -0.49 -7.14 -1.94
CA MET A 121 0.61 -8.09 -2.09
C MET A 121 0.41 -9.02 -3.28
N ILE A 122 -0.82 -9.48 -3.52
CA ILE A 122 -1.17 -10.31 -4.69
C ILE A 122 -0.95 -9.51 -5.97
N LEU A 123 -1.41 -8.26 -6.03
CA LEU A 123 -1.20 -7.37 -7.15
C LEU A 123 0.30 -7.17 -7.43
N MET A 124 1.09 -6.81 -6.42
CA MET A 124 2.53 -6.60 -6.59
C MET A 124 3.27 -7.88 -7.00
N ALA A 125 2.88 -9.04 -6.46
CA ALA A 125 3.40 -10.33 -6.89
C ALA A 125 3.06 -10.61 -8.37
N GLY A 126 1.84 -10.28 -8.81
CA GLY A 126 1.42 -10.40 -10.20
C GLY A 126 2.24 -9.53 -11.14
N LEU A 127 2.44 -8.25 -10.78
CA LEU A 127 3.28 -7.32 -11.53
C LEU A 127 4.74 -7.83 -11.63
N ALA A 128 5.26 -8.42 -10.56
CA ALA A 128 6.58 -9.05 -10.52
C ALA A 128 6.64 -10.48 -11.12
N LYS A 129 5.55 -10.98 -11.73
CA LYS A 129 5.46 -12.33 -12.33
C LYS A 129 5.80 -13.46 -11.35
N ILE A 130 5.47 -13.27 -10.08
CA ILE A 130 5.60 -14.28 -9.03
C ILE A 130 4.33 -15.13 -9.02
N PRO A 131 4.42 -16.45 -9.29
CA PRO A 131 3.25 -17.31 -9.27
C PRO A 131 2.72 -17.51 -7.85
N ILE A 132 1.45 -17.18 -7.65
CA ILE A 132 0.69 -17.38 -6.41
C ILE A 132 -0.29 -18.53 -6.62
N VAL A 133 0.18 -19.77 -6.39
CA VAL A 133 -0.60 -21.00 -6.60
C VAL A 133 -0.60 -21.85 -5.32
N GLY A 134 -1.79 -22.28 -4.90
CA GLY A 134 -1.99 -23.17 -3.76
C GLY A 134 -1.37 -22.68 -2.45
N ILE A 135 -0.96 -23.62 -1.60
CA ILE A 135 -0.40 -23.34 -0.26
C ILE A 135 0.89 -22.51 -0.36
N LYS A 136 1.76 -22.82 -1.34
CA LYS A 136 3.01 -22.07 -1.58
C LYS A 136 2.72 -20.61 -1.94
N GLY A 137 1.69 -20.37 -2.76
CA GLY A 137 1.22 -19.02 -3.09
C GLY A 137 0.78 -18.24 -1.85
N ASN A 138 -0.03 -18.86 -0.99
CA ASN A 138 -0.47 -18.23 0.27
C ASN A 138 0.71 -17.88 1.18
N LEU A 139 1.75 -18.73 1.25
CA LEU A 139 2.96 -18.43 2.02
C LEU A 139 3.72 -17.24 1.43
N LYS A 140 3.86 -17.15 0.11
CA LYS A 140 4.50 -16.00 -0.57
C LYS A 140 3.77 -14.69 -0.29
N VAL A 141 2.44 -14.67 -0.36
CA VAL A 141 1.63 -13.47 -0.08
C VAL A 141 1.84 -13.00 1.37
N LYS A 142 1.81 -13.92 2.33
CA LYS A 142 2.07 -13.60 3.75
C LYS A 142 3.51 -13.12 3.98
N GLY A 143 4.49 -13.75 3.32
CA GLY A 143 5.89 -13.33 3.37
C GLY A 143 6.07 -11.92 2.81
N LEU A 144 5.48 -11.63 1.65
CA LEU A 144 5.49 -10.29 1.06
C LEU A 144 4.83 -9.25 1.97
N LEU A 145 3.72 -9.61 2.63
CA LEU A 145 3.07 -8.72 3.60
C LEU A 145 4.03 -8.33 4.73
N VAL A 146 4.76 -9.30 5.29
CA VAL A 146 5.76 -9.07 6.35
C VAL A 146 6.92 -8.22 5.84
N ILE A 147 7.45 -8.52 4.65
CA ILE A 147 8.55 -7.76 4.03
C ILE A 147 8.13 -6.31 3.77
N TYR A 148 6.93 -6.11 3.21
CA TYR A 148 6.38 -4.80 2.94
C TYR A 148 6.21 -3.99 4.22
N PHE A 149 5.58 -4.55 5.26
CA PHE A 149 5.42 -3.85 6.54
C PHE A 149 6.76 -3.53 7.20
N SER A 150 7.70 -4.48 7.21
CA SER A 150 9.01 -4.27 7.83
C SER A 150 9.78 -3.16 7.12
N SER A 151 9.70 -3.10 5.79
CA SER A 151 10.33 -2.06 4.97
C SER A 151 9.59 -0.72 5.09
N PHE A 152 8.26 -0.73 5.20
CA PHE A 152 7.44 0.45 5.46
C PHE A 152 7.80 1.13 6.79
N LEU A 153 8.09 0.35 7.84
CA LEU A 153 8.54 0.90 9.13
C LEU A 153 9.89 1.63 9.01
N VAL A 154 10.75 1.22 8.09
CA VAL A 154 12.00 1.92 7.76
C VAL A 154 11.70 3.16 6.93
N TRP A 155 10.89 3.04 5.87
CA TRP A 155 10.43 4.17 5.05
C TRP A 155 9.81 5.31 5.87
N ALA A 156 9.00 4.96 6.87
CA ALA A 156 8.36 5.93 7.76
C ALA A 156 9.36 6.76 8.59
N LYS A 157 10.59 6.26 8.76
CA LYS A 157 11.69 6.92 9.48
C LYS A 157 12.75 7.50 8.54
N ASP A 158 12.77 7.04 7.29
CA ASP A 158 13.71 7.48 6.27
C ASP A 158 13.22 8.79 5.63
N ASN A 159 13.78 9.91 6.08
CA ASN A 159 13.42 11.25 5.59
C ASN A 159 14.34 11.73 4.45
N SER A 160 15.19 10.86 3.93
CA SER A 160 16.00 11.17 2.75
C SER A 160 15.14 11.20 1.49
N GLU A 161 15.55 11.97 0.49
CA GLU A 161 14.90 11.96 -0.83
C GLU A 161 15.20 10.67 -1.61
N SER A 162 16.41 10.12 -1.44
CA SER A 162 16.87 8.90 -2.12
C SER A 162 16.29 7.60 -1.55
N LEU A 163 15.71 7.63 -0.34
CA LEU A 163 15.18 6.45 0.36
C LEU A 163 16.20 5.31 0.51
N GLU A 164 17.50 5.62 0.57
CA GLU A 164 18.60 4.63 0.59
C GLU A 164 18.48 3.60 1.73
N LYS A 165 18.01 4.03 2.91
CA LYS A 165 17.84 3.12 4.06
C LYS A 165 16.67 2.18 3.83
N THR A 166 15.59 2.69 3.25
CA THR A 166 14.42 1.90 2.85
C THR A 166 14.81 0.86 1.81
N MET A 167 15.51 1.29 0.77
CA MET A 167 16.01 0.46 -0.32
C MET A 167 16.88 -0.68 0.22
N THR A 168 17.89 -0.35 1.03
CA THR A 168 18.79 -1.32 1.67
C THR A 168 18.01 -2.29 2.57
N SER A 169 17.03 -1.80 3.33
CA SER A 169 16.21 -2.66 4.19
C SER A 169 15.36 -3.64 3.39
N LEU A 170 14.77 -3.19 2.29
CA LEU A 170 13.92 -4.02 1.44
C LEU A 170 14.74 -5.14 0.77
N ASP A 171 15.88 -4.81 0.19
CA ASP A 171 16.76 -5.79 -0.45
C ASP A 171 17.20 -6.88 0.54
N ASN A 172 17.63 -6.47 1.73
CA ASN A 172 17.99 -7.39 2.81
C ASN A 172 16.83 -8.31 3.24
N HIS A 173 15.59 -7.79 3.32
CA HIS A 173 14.42 -8.59 3.65
C HIS A 173 14.10 -9.63 2.57
N LEU A 174 14.20 -9.24 1.30
CA LEU A 174 13.98 -10.15 0.17
C LEU A 174 15.05 -11.24 0.10
N ASP A 175 16.32 -10.91 0.34
CA ASP A 175 17.41 -11.89 0.40
C ASP A 175 17.22 -12.91 1.51
N ARG A 176 16.83 -12.46 2.71
CA ARG A 176 16.54 -13.35 3.84
C ARG A 176 15.38 -14.29 3.51
N ALA A 177 14.33 -13.79 2.87
CA ALA A 177 13.20 -14.60 2.45
C ALA A 177 13.59 -15.64 1.38
N GLY A 178 14.40 -15.24 0.39
CA GLY A 178 14.93 -16.16 -0.63
C GLY A 178 15.76 -17.30 -0.02
N LYS A 179 16.66 -16.97 0.92
CA LYS A 179 17.46 -17.96 1.66
C LYS A 179 16.55 -18.91 2.45
N LEU A 180 15.55 -18.39 3.17
CA LEU A 180 14.62 -19.21 3.94
C LEU A 180 13.82 -20.18 3.06
N LEU A 181 13.32 -19.72 1.91
CA LEU A 181 12.58 -20.57 0.98
C LEU A 181 13.47 -21.70 0.41
N SER A 182 14.74 -21.40 0.13
CA SER A 182 15.70 -22.41 -0.34
C SER A 182 15.93 -23.52 0.69
N ILE A 183 15.95 -23.18 1.99
CA ILE A 183 16.11 -24.14 3.10
C ILE A 183 14.87 -25.04 3.21
N ILE A 184 13.67 -24.47 3.04
CA ILE A 184 12.39 -25.18 3.25
C ILE A 184 11.97 -25.97 1.98
N LYS A 185 12.76 -25.93 0.88
CA LYS A 185 12.46 -26.56 -0.43
C LYS A 185 11.07 -26.17 -0.98
N ILE A 186 10.62 -24.94 -0.72
CA ILE A 186 9.33 -24.41 -1.19
C ILE A 186 9.54 -23.46 -2.36
#